data_AF-A0A7J2H7L4-F1
#
_entry.id   AF-A0A7J2H7L4-F1
#
_cell.length_a   1.000
_cell.length_b   1.000
_cell.length_c   1.000
_cell.angle_alpha   90.00
_cell.angle_beta   90.00
_cell.angle_gamma   90.00
#
_symmetry.space_group_name_H-M   'P 1'
#
loop_
_entity.id
_entity.type
_entity.pdbx_description
1 polymer ?
#
loop_
_entity_poly.entity_id
_entity_poly.type
_entity_poly.pdbx_seq_one_letter_code
_entity_poly.pdbx_strand_id
1 'polypeptide(L)'
;MLSLKRLMLVTALLVAALTILGVSMYQKSKRVAIVLDGELAVNAVKAHLGDYELKTLREDEERSLRARLCSILFECEEVSLPLIILLEGGELRGVIAGLPSDDLWKAVLDRLSTESRAFLAFSGPERLLMRIKCYQCPPHGLVEEIVELSSEETREILNAVKEVGA
;
A
#
# COMPACT_ATOMS: atom_id res chain seq x y z
N MET A 1 -46.05 -26.68 -12.11
CA MET A 1 -45.30 -27.38 -11.04
C MET A 1 -43.84 -27.51 -11.46
N LEU A 2 -42.92 -26.76 -10.84
CA LEU A 2 -41.49 -27.01 -11.08
C LEU A 2 -41.14 -28.37 -10.48
N SER A 3 -40.55 -29.24 -11.30
CA SER A 3 -39.98 -30.51 -10.83
C SER A 3 -38.97 -30.25 -9.70
N LEU A 4 -39.01 -31.06 -8.64
CA LEU A 4 -38.12 -30.98 -7.47
C LEU A 4 -36.63 -30.86 -7.88
N LYS A 5 -36.25 -31.53 -8.98
CA LYS A 5 -34.90 -31.47 -9.57
C LYS A 5 -34.53 -30.08 -10.10
N ARG A 6 -35.48 -29.37 -10.72
CA ARG A 6 -35.27 -28.00 -11.23
C ARG A 6 -35.18 -27.01 -10.08
N LEU A 7 -35.96 -27.20 -9.02
CA LEU A 7 -35.89 -26.36 -7.82
C LEU A 7 -34.51 -26.48 -7.13
N MET A 8 -34.02 -27.72 -6.95
CA MET A 8 -32.68 -27.96 -6.38
C MET A 8 -31.55 -27.35 -7.22
N LEU A 9 -31.64 -27.44 -8.55
CA LEU A 9 -30.63 -26.87 -9.45
C LEU A 9 -30.58 -25.34 -9.35
N VAL A 10 -31.76 -24.69 -9.31
CA VAL A 10 -31.86 -23.22 -9.19
C VAL A 10 -31.33 -22.75 -7.84
N THR A 11 -31.64 -23.45 -6.73
CA THR A 11 -31.08 -23.12 -5.42
C THR A 11 -29.57 -23.32 -5.35
N ALA A 12 -29.03 -24.39 -5.96
CA ALA A 12 -27.59 -24.62 -5.99
C ALA A 12 -26.85 -23.55 -6.79
N LEU A 13 -27.39 -23.15 -7.95
CA LEU A 13 -26.87 -22.05 -8.76
C LEU A 13 -26.92 -20.71 -8.02
N LEU A 14 -27.99 -20.43 -7.30
CA LEU A 14 -28.13 -19.19 -6.52
C LEU A 14 -27.12 -19.13 -5.36
N VAL A 15 -26.96 -20.24 -4.63
CA VAL A 15 -25.97 -20.32 -3.54
C VAL A 15 -24.55 -20.16 -4.09
N ALA A 16 -24.22 -20.82 -5.21
CA ALA A 16 -22.92 -20.67 -5.86
C ALA A 16 -22.67 -19.24 -6.35
N ALA A 17 -23.66 -18.57 -6.93
CA ALA A 17 -23.54 -17.18 -7.35
C ALA A 17 -23.33 -16.23 -6.17
N LEU A 18 -24.06 -16.44 -5.06
CA LEU A 18 -23.92 -15.66 -3.84
C LEU A 18 -22.57 -15.87 -3.16
N THR A 19 -22.04 -17.10 -3.12
CA THR A 19 -20.70 -17.36 -2.57
C THR A 19 -19.61 -16.76 -3.46
N ILE A 20 -19.71 -16.85 -4.78
CA ILE A 20 -18.77 -16.21 -5.71
C ILE A 20 -18.80 -14.69 -5.54
N LEU A 21 -19.99 -14.07 -5.45
CA LEU A 21 -20.11 -12.65 -5.17
C LEU A 21 -19.51 -12.29 -3.81
N GLY A 22 -19.80 -13.06 -2.76
CA GLY A 22 -19.27 -12.84 -1.42
C GLY A 22 -17.75 -12.88 -1.37
N VAL A 23 -17.13 -13.88 -2.02
CA VAL A 23 -15.66 -13.99 -2.13
C VAL A 23 -15.09 -12.83 -2.93
N SER A 24 -15.71 -12.45 -4.04
CA SER A 24 -15.26 -11.30 -4.85
C SER A 24 -15.34 -9.98 -4.10
N MET A 25 -16.41 -9.76 -3.33
CA MET A 25 -16.55 -8.58 -2.48
C MET A 25 -15.53 -8.57 -1.35
N TYR A 26 -15.33 -9.71 -0.69
CA TYR A 26 -14.32 -9.85 0.37
C TYR A 26 -12.91 -9.55 -0.14
N GLN A 27 -12.56 -10.06 -1.32
CA GLN A 27 -11.27 -9.84 -1.94
C GLN A 27 -11.08 -8.38 -2.35
N LYS A 28 -12.13 -7.69 -2.82
CA LYS A 28 -12.11 -6.25 -3.11
C LYS A 28 -11.97 -5.38 -1.86
N SER A 29 -12.44 -5.84 -0.71
CA SER A 29 -12.32 -5.11 0.57
C SER A 29 -11.06 -5.45 1.35
N LYS A 30 -10.20 -6.36 0.86
CA LYS A 30 -9.00 -6.76 1.61
C LYS A 30 -8.01 -5.60 1.65
N ARG A 31 -7.74 -5.07 2.85
CA ARG A 31 -6.75 -4.03 3.13
C ARG A 31 -5.52 -4.66 3.75
N VAL A 32 -4.35 -4.47 3.13
CA VAL A 32 -3.08 -5.06 3.57
C VAL A 32 -2.03 -3.97 3.68
N ALA A 33 -1.32 -3.94 4.80
CA ALA A 33 -0.15 -3.09 5.01
C ALA A 33 1.10 -3.97 5.14
N ILE A 34 2.03 -3.83 4.19
CA ILE A 34 3.32 -4.51 4.22
C ILE A 34 4.32 -3.56 4.85
N VAL A 35 4.90 -3.93 5.98
CA VAL A 35 5.86 -3.07 6.70
C VAL A 35 7.27 -3.62 6.48
N LEU A 36 8.15 -2.79 5.93
CA LEU A 36 9.56 -3.09 5.63
C LEU A 36 10.48 -2.34 6.60
N ASP A 37 10.24 -2.54 7.90
CA ASP A 37 11.05 -2.01 9.01
C ASP A 37 10.66 -2.74 10.32
N GLY A 38 11.31 -2.39 11.42
CA GLY A 38 11.10 -2.96 12.75
C GLY A 38 9.85 -2.46 13.48
N GLU A 39 9.79 -2.78 14.78
CA GLU A 39 8.59 -2.66 15.62
C GLU A 39 7.97 -1.26 15.68
N LEU A 40 8.76 -0.20 15.57
CA LEU A 40 8.26 1.18 15.62
C LEU A 40 7.29 1.48 14.47
N ALA A 41 7.65 1.08 13.25
CA ALA A 41 6.79 1.27 12.08
C ALA A 41 5.53 0.41 12.19
N VAL A 42 5.67 -0.85 12.64
CA VAL A 42 4.54 -1.75 12.88
C VAL A 42 3.55 -1.14 13.88
N ASN A 43 4.04 -0.59 14.98
CA ASN A 43 3.19 0.04 16.00
C ASN A 43 2.50 1.30 15.47
N ALA A 44 3.20 2.12 14.68
CA ALA A 44 2.62 3.31 14.04
C ALA A 44 1.46 2.93 13.09
N VAL A 45 1.63 1.86 12.29
CA VAL A 45 0.58 1.33 11.42
C VAL A 45 -0.60 0.80 12.24
N LYS A 46 -0.37 0.03 13.31
CA LYS A 46 -1.47 -0.46 14.17
C LYS A 46 -2.29 0.68 14.79
N ALA A 47 -1.62 1.77 15.16
CA ALA A 47 -2.26 2.92 15.79
C ALA A 47 -3.17 3.70 14.82
N HIS A 48 -2.78 3.83 13.54
CA HIS A 48 -3.46 4.70 12.58
C HIS A 48 -4.26 3.95 11.50
N LEU A 49 -3.89 2.71 11.18
CA LEU A 49 -4.46 1.88 10.11
C LEU A 49 -5.03 0.58 10.71
N GLY A 50 -5.82 0.70 11.78
CA GLY A 50 -6.28 -0.44 12.58
C GLY A 50 -7.14 -1.48 11.85
N ASP A 51 -7.65 -1.15 10.66
CA ASP A 51 -8.42 -2.01 9.77
C ASP A 51 -7.57 -2.72 8.68
N TYR A 52 -6.27 -2.42 8.60
CA TYR A 52 -5.35 -3.09 7.70
C TYR A 52 -4.80 -4.40 8.31
N GLU A 53 -4.81 -5.46 7.51
CA GLU A 53 -4.06 -6.69 7.82
C GLU A 53 -2.56 -6.39 7.67
N LEU A 54 -1.80 -6.58 8.74
CA LEU A 54 -0.35 -6.44 8.71
C LEU A 54 0.32 -7.67 8.12
N LYS A 55 1.17 -7.47 7.13
CA LYS A 55 2.00 -8.50 6.52
C LYS A 55 3.47 -8.18 6.74
N THR A 56 4.18 -9.11 7.36
CA THR A 56 5.65 -9.10 7.47
C THR A 56 6.23 -10.09 6.46
N LEU A 57 7.36 -9.76 5.86
CA LEU A 57 8.04 -10.61 4.89
C LEU A 57 9.20 -11.37 5.55
N ARG A 58 9.78 -12.33 4.83
CA ARG A 58 11.08 -12.90 5.23
C ARG A 58 12.17 -11.86 4.98
N GLU A 59 13.29 -11.98 5.70
CA GLU A 59 14.36 -10.98 5.66
C GLU A 59 14.94 -10.75 4.25
N ASP A 60 15.08 -11.81 3.45
CA ASP A 60 15.57 -11.74 2.08
C ASP A 60 14.56 -11.08 1.12
N GLU A 61 13.28 -11.41 1.27
CA GLU A 61 12.16 -10.80 0.54
C GLU A 61 12.02 -9.31 0.89
N GLU A 62 12.09 -8.97 2.18
CA GLU A 62 12.04 -7.61 2.69
C GLU A 62 13.17 -6.77 2.12
N ARG A 63 14.42 -7.27 2.21
CA ARG A 63 15.60 -6.58 1.68
C ARG A 63 15.50 -6.34 0.18
N SER A 64 15.07 -7.37 -0.57
CA SER A 64 14.90 -7.28 -2.03
C SER A 64 13.83 -6.25 -2.40
N LEU A 65 12.65 -6.33 -1.76
CA LEU A 65 11.56 -5.40 -2.03
C LEU A 65 11.92 -3.96 -1.65
N ARG A 66 12.56 -3.78 -0.49
CA ARG A 66 13.05 -2.47 -0.01
C ARG A 66 14.00 -1.83 -1.02
N ALA A 67 14.99 -2.57 -1.52
CA ALA A 67 15.93 -2.05 -2.51
C ALA A 67 15.22 -1.60 -3.81
N ARG A 68 14.22 -2.36 -4.27
CA ARG A 68 13.43 -1.98 -5.45
C ARG A 68 12.59 -0.74 -5.21
N LEU A 69 11.93 -0.62 -4.05
CA LEU A 69 11.19 0.59 -3.68
C LEU A 69 12.10 1.81 -3.59
N CYS A 70 13.30 1.67 -3.02
CA CYS A 70 14.26 2.76 -2.95
C CYS A 70 14.68 3.23 -4.35
N SER A 71 14.90 2.29 -5.27
CA SER A 71 15.27 2.59 -6.65
C SER A 71 14.13 3.31 -7.39
N ILE A 72 12.89 2.83 -7.25
CA ILE A 72 11.72 3.42 -7.91
C ILE A 72 11.41 4.82 -7.35
N LEU A 73 11.40 4.97 -6.02
CA LEU A 73 10.91 6.19 -5.36
C LEU A 73 11.99 7.27 -5.20
N PHE A 74 13.25 6.88 -5.03
CA PHE A 74 14.33 7.78 -4.63
C PHE A 74 15.56 7.69 -5.53
N GLU A 75 15.55 6.85 -6.57
CA GLU A 75 16.68 6.61 -7.48
C GLU A 75 17.98 6.24 -6.75
N CYS A 76 17.85 5.51 -5.64
CA CYS A 76 18.97 5.07 -4.83
C CYS A 76 18.78 3.61 -4.39
N GLU A 77 19.88 2.92 -4.08
CA GLU A 77 19.82 1.51 -3.69
C GLU A 77 19.23 1.31 -2.29
N GLU A 78 19.41 2.28 -1.40
CA GLU A 78 18.96 2.19 -0.01
C GLU A 78 18.70 3.57 0.60
N VAL A 79 17.57 3.70 1.30
CA VAL A 79 17.33 4.78 2.27
C VAL A 79 17.18 4.18 3.65
N SER A 80 17.59 4.90 4.70
CA SER A 80 17.39 4.49 6.11
C SER A 80 16.04 4.97 6.67
N LEU A 81 14.97 4.83 5.90
CA LEU A 81 13.60 5.19 6.30
C LEU A 81 12.72 3.95 6.38
N PRO A 82 11.78 3.86 7.33
CA PRO A 82 10.72 2.86 7.26
C PRO A 82 9.94 2.97 5.97
N LEU A 83 9.61 1.84 5.36
CA LEU A 83 8.74 1.79 4.19
C LEU A 83 7.50 0.95 4.52
N ILE A 84 6.32 1.48 4.23
CA ILE A 84 5.04 0.79 4.41
C ILE A 84 4.30 0.85 3.09
N ILE A 85 3.86 -0.31 2.59
CA ILE A 85 3.10 -0.42 1.34
C ILE A 85 1.64 -0.70 1.69
N LEU A 86 0.73 0.10 1.17
CA LEU A 86 -0.70 -0.02 1.40
C LEU A 86 -1.38 -0.59 0.15
N LEU A 87 -2.05 -1.72 0.33
CA LEU A 87 -2.82 -2.39 -0.71
C LEU A 87 -4.30 -2.45 -0.32
N GLU A 88 -5.20 -2.25 -1.28
CA GLU A 88 -6.62 -2.51 -1.12
C GLU A 88 -7.15 -3.22 -2.36
N GLY A 89 -7.81 -4.36 -2.17
CA GLY A 89 -8.34 -5.13 -3.30
C GLY A 89 -7.27 -5.73 -4.22
N GLY A 90 -6.01 -5.78 -3.78
CA GLY A 90 -4.86 -6.19 -4.59
C GLY A 90 -4.24 -5.06 -5.44
N GLU A 91 -4.73 -3.84 -5.29
CA GLU A 91 -4.20 -2.65 -5.96
C GLU A 91 -3.36 -1.81 -5.01
N LEU A 92 -2.36 -1.11 -5.53
CA LEU A 92 -1.54 -0.18 -4.74
C LEU A 92 -2.35 1.09 -4.43
N ARG A 93 -2.49 1.39 -3.13
CA ARG A 93 -3.15 2.61 -2.64
C ARG A 93 -2.17 3.67 -2.20
N GLY A 94 -1.01 3.27 -1.68
CA GLY A 94 0.05 4.22 -1.38
C GLY A 94 1.29 3.56 -0.78
N VAL A 95 2.35 4.33 -0.70
CA VAL A 95 3.58 3.99 0.03
C VAL A 95 3.81 5.08 1.06
N ILE A 96 4.15 4.69 2.28
CA ILE A 96 4.60 5.62 3.32
C ILE A 96 6.10 5.41 3.49
N ALA A 97 6.88 6.48 3.39
CA ALA A 97 8.31 6.47 3.62
C ALA A 97 8.66 7.38 4.80
N GLY A 98 9.19 6.81 5.88
CA GLY A 98 9.45 7.51 7.13
C GLY A 98 8.47 7.16 8.24
N LEU A 99 8.50 7.97 9.30
CA LEU A 99 7.53 7.93 10.40
C LEU A 99 6.70 9.21 10.36
N PRO A 100 5.48 9.18 9.81
CA PRO A 100 4.62 10.36 9.73
C PRO A 100 4.29 10.94 11.10
N SER A 101 4.19 12.27 11.15
CA SER A 101 3.50 12.98 12.23
C SER A 101 1.99 12.70 12.23
N ASP A 102 1.31 13.06 13.31
CA ASP A 102 -0.15 12.93 13.40
C ASP A 102 -0.88 13.70 12.29
N ASP A 103 -0.32 14.81 11.81
CA ASP A 103 -0.93 15.60 10.74
C ASP A 103 -0.73 14.94 9.37
N LEU A 104 0.43 14.36 9.11
CA LEU A 104 0.63 13.57 7.90
C LEU A 104 -0.21 12.28 7.92
N TRP A 105 -0.38 11.63 9.08
CA TRP A 105 -1.29 10.48 9.22
C TRP A 105 -2.73 10.84 8.90
N LYS A 106 -3.24 11.98 9.38
CA LYS A 106 -4.58 12.47 8.99
C LYS A 106 -4.69 12.65 7.48
N ALA A 107 -3.69 13.27 6.86
CA ALA A 107 -3.67 13.48 5.41
C ALA A 107 -3.63 12.15 4.63
N VAL A 108 -2.90 11.14 5.12
CA VAL A 108 -2.89 9.79 4.56
C VAL A 108 -4.28 9.16 4.61
N LEU A 109 -4.95 9.22 5.77
CA LEU A 109 -6.29 8.66 5.94
C LEU A 109 -7.33 9.36 5.05
N ASP A 110 -7.27 10.69 4.97
CA ASP A 110 -8.13 11.49 4.10
C ASP A 110 -7.94 11.08 2.63
N ARG A 111 -6.68 10.92 2.19
CA ARG A 111 -6.34 10.51 0.82
C ARG A 111 -6.84 9.10 0.49
N LEU A 112 -6.70 8.15 1.41
CA LEU A 112 -7.21 6.78 1.24
C LEU A 112 -8.74 6.75 1.08
N SER A 113 -9.45 7.67 1.74
CA SER A 113 -10.91 7.74 1.72
C SER A 113 -11.50 8.46 0.50
N THR A 114 -10.78 9.43 -0.06
CA THR A 114 -11.33 10.34 -1.08
C THR A 114 -10.78 10.09 -2.48
N GLU A 115 -9.61 9.47 -2.62
CA GLU A 115 -8.91 9.44 -3.91
C GLU A 115 -8.46 8.04 -4.34
N SER A 116 -8.58 7.77 -5.64
CA SER A 116 -8.25 6.47 -6.22
C SER A 116 -6.81 6.33 -6.67
N ARG A 117 -6.05 7.43 -6.79
CA ARG A 117 -4.66 7.40 -7.26
C ARG A 117 -3.72 7.02 -6.13
N ALA A 118 -2.74 6.17 -6.45
CA ALA A 118 -1.68 5.83 -5.53
C ALA A 118 -0.81 7.06 -5.21
N PHE A 119 -0.29 7.11 -4.00
CA PHE A 119 0.51 8.23 -3.51
C PHE A 119 1.71 7.75 -2.70
N LEU A 120 2.71 8.62 -2.58
CA LEU A 120 3.80 8.53 -1.63
C LEU A 120 3.52 9.53 -0.50
N ALA A 121 3.38 9.05 0.73
CA ALA A 121 3.45 9.90 1.92
C ALA A 121 4.87 9.83 2.47
N PHE A 122 5.58 10.94 2.41
CA PHE A 122 6.99 11.03 2.77
C PHE A 122 7.15 11.83 4.06
N SER A 123 7.96 11.32 4.99
CA SER A 123 8.45 12.02 6.19
C SER A 123 9.93 11.74 6.35
N GLY A 124 10.77 12.72 6.01
CA GLY A 124 12.21 12.47 5.98
C GLY A 124 13.05 13.62 5.42
N PRO A 125 14.34 13.37 5.15
CA PRO A 125 15.24 14.39 4.64
C PRO A 125 14.81 14.87 3.25
N GLU A 126 14.65 16.19 3.06
CA GLU A 126 14.19 16.78 1.80
C GLU A 126 15.05 16.39 0.59
N ARG A 127 16.34 16.13 0.82
CA ARG A 127 17.29 15.67 -0.21
C ARG A 127 16.79 14.44 -1.00
N LEU A 128 15.97 13.58 -0.39
CA LEU A 128 15.43 12.38 -1.03
C LEU A 128 14.25 12.70 -1.97
N LEU A 129 13.63 13.89 -1.83
CA LEU A 129 12.57 14.38 -2.71
C LEU A 129 13.09 15.38 -3.76
N MET A 130 14.41 15.56 -3.92
CA MET A 130 14.97 16.59 -4.83
C MET A 130 14.62 16.40 -6.31
N ARG A 131 14.13 15.23 -6.73
CA ARG A 131 13.54 15.05 -8.07
C ARG A 131 12.21 15.80 -8.24
N ILE A 132 11.49 16.00 -7.14
CA ILE A 132 10.17 16.64 -7.07
C ILE A 132 10.31 18.14 -6.78
N LYS A 133 11.41 18.57 -6.15
CA LYS A 133 11.66 19.95 -5.76
C LYS A 133 12.75 20.63 -6.59
N CYS A 134 12.78 21.96 -6.57
CA CYS A 134 13.73 22.77 -7.31
C CYS A 134 15.19 22.45 -6.92
N TYR A 135 15.99 21.99 -7.88
CA TYR A 135 17.43 21.67 -7.70
C TYR A 135 18.29 22.86 -7.23
N GLN A 136 17.82 24.09 -7.38
CA GLN A 136 18.53 25.30 -6.98
C GLN A 136 18.18 25.75 -5.56
N CYS A 137 17.17 25.15 -4.93
CA CYS A 137 16.82 25.41 -3.54
C CYS A 137 17.71 24.56 -2.63
N PRO A 138 18.33 25.13 -1.59
CA PRO A 138 19.07 24.35 -0.61
C PRO A 138 18.10 23.42 0.16
N PRO A 139 18.50 22.18 0.48
CA PRO A 139 17.63 21.26 1.21
C PRO A 139 17.35 21.79 2.63
N HIS A 140 16.08 21.87 2.96
CA HIS A 140 15.49 22.31 4.21
C HIS A 140 15.19 21.11 5.11
N GLY A 141 16.24 20.49 5.66
CA GLY A 141 16.09 19.54 6.78
C GLY A 141 15.11 18.39 6.53
N LEU A 142 14.20 18.17 7.49
CA LEU A 142 13.15 17.15 7.46
C LEU A 142 11.84 17.77 6.95
N VAL A 143 11.19 17.10 6.01
CA VAL A 143 9.93 17.54 5.39
C VAL A 143 8.90 16.42 5.41
N GLU A 144 7.62 16.80 5.38
CA GLU A 144 6.49 15.90 5.29
C GLU A 144 5.59 16.28 4.12
N GLU A 145 5.35 15.36 3.19
CA GLU A 145 4.60 15.62 1.96
C GLU A 145 3.80 14.40 1.48
N ILE A 146 2.73 14.66 0.73
CA ILE A 146 2.03 13.64 -0.06
C ILE A 146 2.22 13.98 -1.53
N VAL A 147 2.73 13.03 -2.29
CA VAL A 147 3.02 13.16 -3.72
C VAL A 147 2.24 12.08 -4.48
N GLU A 148 1.61 12.43 -5.59
CA GLU A 148 0.98 11.42 -6.45
C GLU A 148 2.04 10.57 -7.12
N LEU A 149 1.87 9.24 -7.09
CA LEU A 149 2.69 8.33 -7.87
C LEU A 149 2.18 8.30 -9.30
N SER A 150 3.10 8.31 -10.26
CA SER A 150 2.77 8.07 -11.66
C SER A 150 2.24 6.65 -11.86
N SER A 151 1.52 6.43 -12.97
CA SER A 151 1.04 5.10 -13.34
C SER A 151 2.17 4.09 -13.54
N GLU A 152 3.35 4.56 -13.96
CA GLU A 152 4.54 3.73 -14.15
C GLU A 152 5.10 3.27 -12.80
N GLU A 153 5.38 4.20 -11.88
CA GLU A 153 5.84 3.89 -10.52
C GLU A 153 4.85 2.97 -9.79
N THR A 154 3.55 3.27 -9.89
CA THR A 154 2.48 2.46 -9.28
C THR A 154 2.54 1.02 -9.78
N ARG A 155 2.67 0.82 -11.09
CA ARG A 155 2.75 -0.50 -11.72
C ARG A 155 4.04 -1.24 -11.32
N GLU A 156 5.16 -0.55 -11.29
CA GLU A 156 6.46 -1.15 -10.92
C GLU A 156 6.48 -1.61 -9.47
N ILE A 157 5.99 -0.78 -8.55
CA ILE A 157 5.86 -1.14 -7.14
C ILE A 157 4.93 -2.35 -6.98
N LEU A 158 3.77 -2.32 -7.67
CA LEU A 158 2.82 -3.44 -7.59
C LEU A 158 3.41 -4.75 -8.14
N ASN A 159 4.21 -4.68 -9.21
CA ASN A 159 4.92 -5.86 -9.73
C ASN A 159 5.96 -6.37 -8.73
N ALA A 160 6.73 -5.47 -8.11
CA ALA A 160 7.72 -5.84 -7.10
C ALA A 160 7.09 -6.53 -5.89
N VAL A 161 5.93 -6.05 -5.43
CA VAL A 161 5.13 -6.66 -4.37
C VAL A 161 4.68 -8.07 -4.77
N LYS A 162 4.15 -8.25 -5.98
CA LYS A 162 3.65 -9.55 -6.45
C LYS A 162 4.75 -10.61 -6.55
N GLU A 163 5.98 -10.21 -6.89
CA GLU A 163 7.12 -11.13 -7.02
C GLU A 163 7.54 -11.76 -5.68
N VAL A 164 7.35 -11.05 -4.56
CA VAL A 164 7.66 -11.58 -3.21
C VAL A 164 6.46 -12.29 -2.56
N GLY A 165 5.42 -12.62 -3.34
CA GLY A 165 4.22 -13.31 -2.84
C GLY A 165 3.40 -12.47 -1.87
N ALA A 166 3.50 -11.14 -1.98
CA ALA A 166 2.82 -10.20 -1.10
C ALA A 166 1.38 -9.90 -1.53
#